data_AF-A0A956PDE9-F1
#
_entry.id   AF-A0A956PDE9-F1
#
_cell.length_a   1.000
_cell.length_b   1.000
_cell.length_c   1.000
_cell.angle_alpha   90.00
_cell.angle_beta   90.00
_cell.angle_gamma   90.00
#
_symmetry.space_group_name_H-M   'P 1'
#
loop_
_entity.id
_entity.type
_entity.pdbx_description
1 polymer ?
#
loop_
_entity_poly.entity_id
_entity_poly.type
_entity_poly.pdbx_seq_one_letter_code
_entity_poly.pdbx_strand_id
1 'polypeptide(L)' 'EIRKSSGHAILDEAAVESVRRWRFRPGLRGGRPADAWVEVPVRFSLRDA' A
#
# COMPACT_ATOMS: atom_id res chain seq x y z
N GLU A 1 -6.42 4.08 -3.91
CA GLU A 1 -6.04 5.04 -4.98
C GLU A 1 -4.54 5.32 -4.91
N ILE A 2 -3.93 5.80 -5.99
CA ILE A 2 -2.52 6.20 -5.99
C ILE A 2 -2.43 7.66 -5.55
N ARG A 3 -1.79 7.91 -4.40
CA ARG A 3 -1.54 9.27 -3.89
C ARG A 3 -0.44 9.99 -4.65
N LYS A 4 0.62 9.26 -5.01
CA LYS A 4 1.78 9.77 -5.74
C LYS A 4 2.29 8.69 -6.69
N SER A 5 2.32 8.99 -7.98
CA SER A 5 2.85 8.11 -9.04
C SER A 5 4.37 8.01 -8.95
N SER A 6 4.91 6.86 -9.36
CA SER A 6 6.34 6.66 -9.61
C SER A 6 6.84 7.30 -10.90
N GLY A 7 5.94 7.84 -11.74
CA GLY A 7 6.21 8.29 -13.11
C GLY A 7 6.21 7.16 -14.15
N HIS A 8 6.04 5.90 -13.73
CA HIS A 8 6.04 4.73 -14.60
C HIS A 8 4.77 3.90 -14.37
N ALA A 9 3.90 3.82 -15.38
CA ALA A 9 2.61 3.13 -15.26
C ALA A 9 2.73 1.67 -14.78
N ILE A 10 3.75 0.95 -15.28
CA ILE A 10 3.99 -0.44 -14.89
C ILE A 10 4.30 -0.62 -13.40
N LEU A 11 5.03 0.32 -12.80
CA LEU A 11 5.37 0.27 -11.38
C LEU A 11 4.16 0.65 -10.50
N ASP A 12 3.35 1.59 -10.99
CA ASP A 12 2.12 2.03 -10.34
C ASP A 12 1.08 0.89 -10.27
N GLU A 13 0.88 0.15 -11.36
CA GLU A 13 0.04 -1.04 -11.40
C GLU A 13 0.55 -2.13 -10.45
N ALA A 14 1.86 -2.44 -10.52
CA ALA A 14 2.48 -3.44 -9.66
C ALA A 14 2.35 -3.09 -8.16
N ALA A 15 2.45 -1.80 -7.79
CA ALA A 15 2.24 -1.34 -6.43
C ALA A 15 0.80 -1.60 -5.96
N VAL A 16 -0.20 -1.29 -6.78
CA VAL A 16 -1.62 -1.50 -6.47
C VAL A 16 -1.91 -3.00 -6.32
N GLU A 17 -1.45 -3.83 -7.24
CA GLU A 17 -1.67 -5.28 -7.18
C GLU A 17 -1.05 -5.92 -5.94
N SER A 18 0.13 -5.46 -5.53
CA SER A 18 0.83 -5.96 -4.36
C SER A 18 0.05 -5.68 -3.07
N VAL A 19 -0.41 -4.44 -2.89
CA VAL A 19 -1.12 -4.00 -1.68
C VAL A 19 -2.51 -4.64 -1.58
N ARG A 20 -3.19 -4.91 -2.69
CA ARG A 20 -4.52 -5.56 -2.71
C ARG A 20 -4.57 -6.91 -2.00
N ARG A 21 -3.44 -7.60 -1.90
CA ARG A 21 -3.34 -8.93 -1.26
C ARG A 21 -3.06 -8.86 0.25
N TRP A 22 -2.75 -7.67 0.78
CA TRP A 22 -2.37 -7.52 2.18
C TRP A 22 -3.60 -7.62 3.09
N ARG A 23 -3.44 -8.32 4.21
CA ARG A 23 -4.44 -8.39 5.29
C ARG A 23 -3.97 -7.54 6.45
N PHE A 24 -4.76 -6.53 6.79
CA PHE A 24 -4.47 -5.65 7.91
C PHE A 24 -5.27 -6.06 9.13
N ARG A 25 -4.69 -5.84 10.32
CA ARG A 25 -5.46 -5.83 11.57
C ARG A 25 -6.12 -4.44 11.69
N PRO A 26 -7.42 -4.36 12.04
CA PRO A 26 -8.09 -3.08 12.17
C PRO A 26 -7.48 -2.27 13.30
N GLY A 27 -7.47 -0.94 13.13
CA GLY A 27 -7.21 -0.04 14.24
C GLY A 27 -8.29 -0.20 15.31
N LEU A 28 -7.92 -0.02 16.58
CA LEU A 28 -8.87 -0.06 17.69
C LEU A 28 -9.13 1.36 18.21
N ARG A 29 -10.39 1.70 18.46
CA ARG A 29 -10.78 2.88 19.26
C ARG A 29 -11.62 2.42 20.44
N GLY A 30 -11.16 2.72 21.67
CA GLY A 30 -11.84 2.28 22.89
C GLY A 30 -11.99 0.74 22.99
N GLY A 31 -11.01 -0.01 22.48
CA GLY A 31 -11.03 -1.48 22.49
C GLY A 31 -11.90 -2.13 21.40
N ARG A 32 -12.52 -1.36 20.52
CA ARG A 32 -13.36 -1.87 19.41
C ARG A 32 -12.71 -1.59 18.05
N PRO A 33 -12.82 -2.50 17.07
CA PRO A 33 -12.41 -2.23 15.69
C PRO A 33 -13.08 -0.97 15.15
N ALA A 34 -12.30 -0.13 14.49
CA ALA A 34 -12.76 1.11 13.89
C ALA A 34 -12.21 1.25 12.47
N ASP A 35 -13.00 1.89 11.60
CA ASP A 35 -12.58 2.23 10.26
C ASP A 35 -11.37 3.17 10.30
N ALA A 36 -10.36 2.83 9.51
CA ALA A 36 -9.13 3.58 9.40
C ALA A 36 -8.64 3.59 7.96
N TRP A 37 -8.05 4.71 7.58
CA TRP A 37 -7.34 4.86 6.31
C TRP A 37 -5.84 4.85 6.58
N VAL A 38 -5.08 4.17 5.73
CA VAL A 38 -3.62 4.11 5.81
C VAL A 38 -3.02 4.43 4.45
N GLU A 39 -1.97 5.24 4.44
CA GLU A 39 -1.13 5.45 3.26
C GLU A 39 0.07 4.52 3.33
N VAL A 40 0.21 3.66 2.33
CA VAL A 40 1.29 2.67 2.26
C VAL A 40 2.31 3.11 1.21
N PRO A 41 3.53 3.51 1.60
CA PRO A 41 4.58 3.85 0.64
C PRO A 41 5.18 2.57 0.04
N VAL A 42 5.14 2.46 -1.29
CA VAL A 42 5.82 1.39 -2.04
C VAL A 42 7.07 1.98 -2.69
N ARG A 43 8.24 1.36 -2.45
CA ARG A 43 9.51 1.76 -3.06
C ARG A 43 10.04 0.61 -3.91
N PHE A 44 10.41 0.93 -5.14
CA PHE A 44 11.08 0.02 -6.06
C PHE A 44 12.59 0.27 -6.00
N SER A 45 13.35 -0.82 -6.00
CA SER A 45 14.81 -0.81 -6.06
C SER A 45 15.26 -1.92 -7.00
N LEU A 46 16.14 -1.61 -7.95
CA LEU A 46 16.83 -2.64 -8.71
C LEU A 46 17.82 -3.34 -7.77
N ARG A 47 17.86 -4.66 -7.85
CA ARG A 47 18.90 -5.46 -7.22
C ARG A 47 19.71 -6.07 -8.35
N ASP A 48 21.02 -6.06 -8.21
CA ASP A 48 21.91 -6.76 -9.13
C ASP A 48 21.62 -8.27 -9.08
N ALA A 49 21.89 -8.95 -10.20
CA ALA A 49 21.66 -10.38 -10.37
C ALA A 49 22.75 -11.23 -9.70
#